data_AF-A0A8R1ENY5-F1
#
_entry.id   AF-A0A8R1ENY5-F1
#
_cell.length_a   1.000
_cell.length_b   1.000
_cell.length_c   1.000
_cell.angle_alpha   90.00
_cell.angle_beta   90.00
_cell.angle_gamma   90.00
#
_symmetry.space_group_name_H-M   'P 1'
#
loop_
_entity.id
_entity.type
_entity.pdbx_description
1 polymer ?
#
loop_
_entity_poly.entity_id
_entity_poly.type
_entity_poly.pdbx_seq_one_letter_code
_entity_poly.pdbx_strand_id
1 'polypeptide(L)' 'MSNTKPINDVEIKVGDKIWTLEGKRNKIGHQFNGPFKVIEVQEKNITFVLNGPTTRSNTEKTRTLHKNRCKVYKEEEKE' A
#
# COMPACT_ATOMS: atom_id res chain seq x y z
N MET A 1 -33.89 -5.52 6.55
CA MET A 1 -32.57 -6.04 6.96
C MET A 1 -31.54 -5.47 6.01
N SER A 2 -30.77 -4.47 6.43
CA SER A 2 -29.78 -3.79 5.59
C SER A 2 -28.63 -4.76 5.30
N ASN A 3 -28.46 -5.12 4.04
CA ASN A 3 -27.38 -5.98 3.57
C ASN A 3 -26.09 -5.15 3.47
N THR A 4 -25.57 -4.68 4.61
CA THR A 4 -24.24 -4.07 4.71
C THR A 4 -23.22 -5.19 4.65
N LYS A 5 -22.97 -5.71 3.45
CA LYS A 5 -21.74 -6.47 3.19
C LYS A 5 -20.58 -5.52 3.54
N PRO A 6 -19.64 -5.90 4.43
CA PRO A 6 -18.45 -5.08 4.64
C PRO A 6 -17.79 -4.89 3.26
N ILE A 7 -17.55 -3.63 2.91
CA ILE A 7 -16.93 -3.24 1.65
C ILE A 7 -15.52 -3.85 1.68
N ASN A 8 -15.38 -5.02 1.07
CA ASN A 8 -14.15 -5.73 0.78
C ASN A 8 -13.19 -5.87 1.97
N ASP A 9 -13.33 -6.95 2.75
CA ASP A 9 -12.24 -7.50 3.59
C ASP A 9 -11.13 -8.05 2.67
N VAL A 10 -10.43 -7.17 1.97
CA VAL A 10 -9.21 -7.54 1.26
C VAL A 10 -8.14 -7.74 2.33
N GLU A 11 -7.87 -9.01 2.64
CA GLU A 11 -6.75 -9.38 3.49
C GLU A 11 -5.43 -9.02 2.82
N ILE A 12 -4.63 -8.19 3.50
CA ILE A 12 -3.28 -7.83 3.08
C ILE A 12 -2.31 -8.71 3.87
N LYS A 13 -1.41 -9.41 3.18
CA LYS A 13 -0.43 -10.32 3.76
C LYS A 13 0.99 -9.78 3.58
N VAL A 14 1.91 -10.29 4.40
CA VAL A 14 3.34 -10.01 4.25
C VAL A 14 3.82 -10.58 2.92
N GLY A 15 4.56 -9.78 2.15
CA GLY A 15 5.01 -10.12 0.81
C GLY A 15 4.15 -9.55 -0.32
N ASP A 16 2.91 -9.14 -0.03
CA ASP A 16 2.03 -8.52 -1.03
C ASP A 16 2.60 -7.19 -1.52
N LYS A 17 2.25 -6.83 -2.75
CA LYS A 17 2.47 -5.50 -3.32
C LYS A 17 1.24 -4.63 -3.05
N ILE A 18 1.45 -3.40 -2.59
CA ILE A 18 0.38 -2.43 -2.32
C ILE A 18 0.64 -1.07 -2.96
N TRP A 19 -0.43 -0.41 -3.37
CA TRP A 19 -0.47 1.01 -3.66
C TRP A 19 -0.79 1.79 -2.39
N THR A 20 -0.19 2.96 -2.20
CA THR A 20 -0.41 3.82 -1.04
C THR A 20 -0.98 5.16 -1.47
N LEU A 21 -1.99 5.66 -0.78
CA LEU A 21 -2.61 6.95 -1.08
C LEU A 21 -1.68 8.08 -0.67
N GLU A 22 -1.23 8.88 -1.64
CA GLU A 22 -0.46 10.09 -1.36
C GLU A 22 -1.34 11.12 -0.63
N GLY A 23 -0.73 11.94 0.22
CA GLY A 23 -1.43 12.85 1.13
C GLY A 23 -2.19 13.98 0.44
N LYS A 24 -1.59 15.19 0.40
CA LYS A 24 -2.28 16.38 -0.10
C LYS A 24 -2.66 16.19 -1.57
N ARG A 25 -3.97 16.25 -1.84
CA ARG A 25 -4.56 16.21 -3.19
C ARG A 25 -4.00 17.34 -4.04
N ASN A 26 -3.10 17.01 -4.95
CA ASN A 26 -2.91 17.82 -6.15
C ASN A 26 -4.00 17.35 -7.12
N LYS A 27 -4.90 18.24 -7.56
CA LYS A 27 -6.04 17.90 -8.45
C LYS A 27 -5.62 17.22 -9.77
N ILE A 28 -4.33 17.31 -10.12
CA ILE A 28 -3.75 16.90 -11.41
C ILE A 28 -2.79 15.71 -11.24
N GLY A 29 -2.33 15.40 -10.03
CA GLY A 29 -1.30 14.38 -9.78
C GLY A 29 -1.86 12.96 -9.60
N HIS A 30 -0.97 11.96 -9.66
CA HIS A 30 -1.33 10.58 -9.33
C HIS A 30 -1.79 10.47 -7.87
N GLN A 31 -2.91 9.78 -7.65
CA GLN A 31 -3.50 9.62 -6.33
C GLN A 31 -2.81 8.56 -5.47
N PHE A 32 -2.14 7.60 -6.12
CA PHE A 32 -1.51 6.45 -5.49
C PHE A 32 -0.04 6.33 -5.88
N ASN A 33 0.80 5.97 -4.91
CA ASN A 33 2.23 5.73 -5.06
C ASN A 33 2.54 4.25 -4.81
N GLY A 34 3.49 3.69 -5.57
CA GLY A 34 3.92 2.30 -5.45
C GLY A 34 4.12 1.63 -6.82
N PRO A 35 4.00 0.29 -6.91
CA PRO A 35 3.68 -0.64 -5.82
C PRO A 35 4.84 -0.84 -4.83
N PHE A 36 4.52 -1.00 -3.54
CA PHE A 36 5.48 -1.27 -2.47
C PHE A 36 5.27 -2.65 -1.85
N LYS A 37 6.36 -3.31 -1.45
CA LYS A 37 6.30 -4.62 -0.81
C LYS A 37 5.99 -4.49 0.68
N VAL A 38 4.99 -5.22 1.15
CA VAL A 38 4.63 -5.31 2.56
C VAL A 38 5.61 -6.21 3.31
N ILE A 39 6.12 -5.73 4.44
CA ILE A 39 7.04 -6.47 5.32
C ILE A 39 6.43 -6.83 6.67
N GLU A 40 5.41 -6.07 7.11
CA GLU A 40 4.73 -6.33 8.38
C GLU A 40 3.27 -5.90 8.27
N VAL A 41 2.38 -6.71 8.85
CA VAL A 41 0.95 -6.39 8.95
C VAL A 41 0.55 -6.45 10.42
N GLN A 42 0.09 -5.31 10.92
CA GLN A 42 -0.55 -5.19 12.22
C GLN A 42 -2.06 -5.09 12.03
N GLU A 43 -2.82 -5.13 13.12
CA GLU A 43 -4.28 -5.20 13.09
C GLU A 43 -4.91 -4.12 12.18
N LYS A 44 -4.47 -2.87 12.29
CA LYS A 44 -4.97 -1.73 11.49
C LYS A 44 -3.93 -1.09 10.57
N ASN A 45 -2.65 -1.40 10.79
CA ASN A 45 -1.53 -0.75 10.13
C ASN A 45 -0.71 -1.75 9.31
N ILE A 46 -0.02 -1.26 8.29
CA ILE A 46 0.86 -2.03 7.42
C ILE A 46 2.18 -1.28 7.29
N THR A 47 3.29 -2.00 7.42
CA THR A 47 4.64 -1.50 7.16
C THR A 47 5.14 -2.04 5.82
N PHE A 48 5.68 -1.16 4.99
CA PHE A 48 6.19 -1.48 3.66
C PHE A 48 7.54 -0.81 3.40
N VAL A 49 8.28 -1.36 2.45
CA VAL A 49 9.58 -0.83 2.01
C VAL A 49 9.36 0.22 0.93
N LEU A 50 9.93 1.41 1.12
CA LEU A 50 9.94 2.49 0.16
C LEU A 50 11.09 2.28 -0.84
N ASN A 51 10.75 2.11 -2.11
CA ASN A 51 11.72 2.14 -3.19
C ASN A 51 11.96 3.61 -3.57
N GLY A 52 13.21 4.09 -3.42
CA GLY A 52 13.59 5.46 -3.72
C GLY A 52 15.10 5.61 -3.87
N PRO A 53 15.58 6.78 -4.33
CA PRO A 53 17.01 7.00 -4.52
C PRO A 53 17.74 6.74 -3.19
N THR A 54 18.61 5.73 -3.20
CA THR A 54 19.49 5.41 -2.10
C THR A 54 20.46 6.57 -1.92
N THR A 55 20.36 7.27 -0.80
CA THR A 55 21.50 8.00 -0.25
C THR A 55 22.68 7.02 -0.10
N ARG A 56 23.92 7.49 -0.05
CA ARG A 56 25.13 6.63 0.03
C ARG A 56 25.09 5.55 1.13
N SER A 57 24.22 5.70 2.13
CA SER A 57 23.83 4.64 3.06
C SER A 57 22.85 3.67 2.39
N ASN A 58 23.26 2.40 2.24
CA ASN A 58 22.47 1.30 1.69
C ASN A 58 21.32 0.85 2.61
N THR A 59 20.64 1.80 3.26
CA THR A 59 19.61 1.55 4.28
C THR A 59 18.24 1.61 3.64
N GLU A 60 17.53 0.48 3.69
CA GLU A 60 16.14 0.39 3.27
C GLU A 60 15.27 1.30 4.15
N LYS A 61 14.49 2.18 3.52
CA LYS A 61 13.53 3.03 4.23
C LYS A 61 12.21 2.30 4.34
N THR A 62 11.71 2.14 5.56
CA THR A 62 10.37 1.60 5.82
C THR A 62 9.39 2.71 6.14
N ARG A 63 8.10 2.44 5.91
CA ARG A 63 7.01 3.34 6.30
C ARG A 63 5.79 2.55 6.74
N THR A 64 5.11 3.05 7.76
CA THR A 64 3.87 2.45 8.29
C THR A 64 2.67 3.33 7.96
N LEU A 65 1.56 2.74 7.50
CA LEU A 65 0.30 3.40 7.18
C LEU A 65 -0.91 2.56 7.60
N HIS A 66 -2.05 3.23 7.81
CA HIS A 66 -3.33 2.55 8.07
C HIS A 66 -3.84 1.84 6.80
N LYS A 67 -4.46 0.65 6.96
CA LYS A 67 -5.00 -0.19 5.88
C LYS A 67 -5.89 0.59 4.89
N ASN A 68 -6.74 1.48 5.39
CA ASN A 68 -7.62 2.34 4.56
C ASN A 68 -6.89 3.29 3.59
N ARG A 69 -5.58 3.52 3.78
CA ARG A 69 -4.75 4.32 2.87
C ARG A 69 -4.02 3.46 1.84
N CYS A 70 -4.33 2.17 1.77
CA CYS A 70 -3.66 1.22 0.91
C CYS A 70 -4.66 0.53 -0.01
N LYS A 71 -4.18 0.10 -1.17
CA LYS A 71 -4.93 -0.75 -2.11
C LYS A 71 -4.01 -1.88 -2.58
N VAL A 72 -4.49 -3.12 -2.57
CA VAL A 72 -3.70 -4.26 -3.06
C VAL A 72 -3.41 -4.10 -4.55
N TYR A 73 -2.15 -4.31 -4.93
CA TYR A 73 -1.73 -4.37 -6.32
C TYR A 73 -2.18 -5.70 -6.90
N LYS A 74 -2.90 -5.66 -8.04
CA LYS A 74 -3.18 -6.84 -8.85
C LYS A 74 -2.33 -6.73 -10.11
N GLU A 75 -1.44 -7.68 -10.31
CA GLU A 75 -0.73 -7.86 -11.58
C GLU A 75 -1.77 -8.50 -12.52
N GLU A 76 -2.20 -7.79 -13.55
CA GLU A 76 -3.05 -8.40 -14.58
C GLU A 76 -2.17 -9.39 -15.34
N GLU A 77 -2.49 -10.68 -15.25
CA GLU A 77 -1.91 -11.69 -16.13
C GLU A 77 -2.32 -11.31 -17.56
N LYS A 78 -1.35 -10.86 -18.36
CA LYS A 78 -1.54 -10.74 -19.80
C LYS A 78 -1.50 -12.16 -20.37
N GLU A 79 -2.67 -12.73 -20.61
CA GLU A 79 -2.83 -13.83 -21.58
C GLU A 79 -2.43 -13.39 -22.99
#